data_AF-A0A0J8TWW9-F1
#
_entry.id   AF-A0A0J8TWW9-F1
#
_cell.length_a   1.000
_cell.length_b   1.000
_cell.length_c   1.000
_cell.angle_alpha   90.00
_cell.angle_beta   90.00
_cell.angle_gamma   90.00
#
_symmetry.space_group_name_H-M   'P 1'
#
loop_
_entity.id
_entity.type
_entity.pdbx_description
1 polymer ?
#
loop_
_entity_poly.entity_id
_entity_poly.type
_entity_poly.pdbx_seq_one_letter_code
_entity_poly.pdbx_strand_id
1 'polypeptide(L)'
;MLVADLHHFLDMPHDASGPARRLAQHLGDIVRAGTAGQVGDRWVSALPCRRRPAHRRCPGRMTIAIASAETAAPIRWSCSVCDDEGVISNWADSPYDLRRRRSSVAGDLKEVIVSDTTAAVLRDLMLLDPDCERLVYGMRAHPNGAALLTNADDLEELIGFVAAEANHEPNRRRQDRLDAAFNALTDAAQTLSS
;
A
#
# COMPACT_ATOMS: atom_id res chain seq x y z
N MET A 1 6.48 17.01 12.79
CA MET A 1 7.41 16.15 12.04
C MET A 1 8.02 15.01 12.87
N LEU A 2 7.84 13.77 12.41
CA LEU A 2 8.54 12.56 12.88
C LEU A 2 9.82 12.34 12.07
N VAL A 3 10.92 11.91 12.71
CA VAL A 3 12.14 11.46 12.01
C VAL A 3 12.39 10.02 12.43
N ALA A 4 12.45 9.12 11.46
CA ALA A 4 12.58 7.68 11.70
C ALA A 4 13.73 7.09 10.88
N ASP A 5 14.55 6.30 11.56
CA ASP A 5 15.44 5.32 10.94
C ASP A 5 14.68 3.99 10.88
N LEU A 6 14.46 3.45 9.67
CA LEU A 6 13.64 2.24 9.51
C LEU A 6 14.26 1.02 10.19
N HIS A 7 15.59 0.92 10.30
CA HIS A 7 16.25 -0.24 10.91
C HIS A 7 15.79 -0.47 12.35
N HIS A 8 15.43 0.58 13.09
CA HIS A 8 14.89 0.46 14.45
C HIS A 8 13.50 -0.19 14.53
N PHE A 9 12.82 -0.37 13.40
CA PHE A 9 11.46 -0.89 13.32
C PHE A 9 11.36 -2.24 12.60
N LEU A 10 12.46 -2.77 12.05
CA LEU A 10 12.45 -4.05 11.33
C LEU A 10 12.24 -5.24 12.28
N ASP A 11 12.93 -5.23 13.43
CA ASP A 11 12.92 -6.33 14.40
C ASP A 11 12.22 -5.92 15.70
N MET A 12 10.97 -5.47 15.58
CA MET A 12 10.19 -5.05 16.74
C MET A 12 9.92 -6.24 17.69
N PRO A 13 10.35 -6.16 18.97
CA PRO A 13 10.28 -7.28 19.89
C PRO A 13 8.83 -7.69 20.20
N HIS A 14 8.60 -8.95 20.57
CA HIS A 14 7.26 -9.51 20.79
C HIS A 14 6.48 -8.86 21.96
N ASP A 15 7.17 -8.23 22.89
CA ASP A 15 6.60 -7.49 24.02
C ASP A 15 6.37 -5.99 23.72
N ALA A 16 6.74 -5.50 22.54
CA ALA A 16 6.53 -4.13 22.16
C ALA A 16 5.05 -3.72 22.24
N SER A 17 4.83 -2.52 22.77
CA SER A 17 3.48 -1.99 22.97
C SER A 17 2.68 -1.91 21.66
N GLY A 18 1.36 -2.10 21.75
CA GLY A 18 0.46 -1.98 20.59
C GLY A 18 0.62 -0.66 19.80
N PRO A 19 0.78 0.51 20.46
CA PRO A 19 1.10 1.77 19.76
C PRO A 19 2.41 1.72 18.96
N ALA A 20 3.47 1.13 19.52
CA ALA A 20 4.76 1.02 18.84
C ALA A 20 4.67 0.11 17.60
N ARG A 21 3.98 -1.04 17.71
CA ARG A 21 3.72 -1.93 16.57
C ARG A 21 2.94 -1.24 15.45
N ARG A 22 1.90 -0.48 15.80
CA ARG A 22 1.12 0.29 14.80
C ARG A 22 1.94 1.37 14.13
N LEU A 23 2.88 1.99 14.85
CA LEU A 23 3.81 2.92 14.24
C LEU A 23 4.78 2.20 13.29
N ALA A 24 5.36 1.08 13.69
CA ALA A 24 6.24 0.27 12.83
C ALA A 24 5.53 -0.15 11.53
N GLN A 25 4.31 -0.69 11.64
CA GLN A 25 3.49 -1.04 10.47
C GLN A 25 3.26 0.17 9.56
N HIS A 26 2.87 1.31 10.14
CA HIS A 26 2.63 2.52 9.37
C HIS A 26 3.88 3.02 8.62
N LEU A 27 5.05 2.94 9.26
CA LEU A 27 6.31 3.29 8.61
C LEU A 27 6.64 2.31 7.48
N GLY A 28 6.43 1.01 7.69
CA GLY A 28 6.57 -0.01 6.64
C GLY A 28 5.63 0.24 5.46
N ASP A 29 4.36 0.56 5.71
CA ASP A 29 3.38 0.89 4.66
C ASP A 29 3.81 2.12 3.85
N ILE A 30 4.33 3.17 4.51
CA ILE A 30 4.85 4.36 3.83
C ILE A 30 6.06 4.01 2.96
N VAL A 31 6.95 3.14 3.44
CA VAL A 31 8.13 2.69 2.67
C VAL A 31 7.68 1.91 1.43
N ARG A 32 6.77 0.95 1.59
CA ARG A 32 6.17 0.20 0.48
C ARG A 32 5.53 1.11 -0.54
N ALA A 33 4.67 2.02 -0.10
CA ALA A 33 4.02 2.95 -1.02
C ALA A 33 5.07 3.84 -1.71
N GLY A 34 5.98 4.46 -0.96
CA GLY A 34 7.00 5.34 -1.51
C GLY A 34 7.88 4.67 -2.56
N THR A 35 8.26 3.41 -2.34
CA THR A 35 9.12 2.64 -3.25
C THR A 35 8.36 1.97 -4.39
N ALA A 36 7.05 1.72 -4.23
CA ALA A 36 6.16 1.26 -5.28
C ALA A 36 5.72 2.37 -6.25
N GLY A 37 5.62 3.60 -5.74
CA GLY A 37 5.18 4.76 -6.48
C GLY A 37 6.23 5.33 -7.43
N GLN A 38 5.85 6.39 -8.13
CA GLN A 38 6.73 7.08 -9.05
C GLN A 38 7.76 7.91 -8.26
N VAL A 39 9.04 7.69 -8.54
CA VAL A 39 10.16 8.43 -7.96
C VAL A 39 10.25 9.83 -8.58
N GLY A 40 10.66 10.82 -7.79
CA GLY A 40 10.83 12.20 -8.24
C GLY A 40 9.69 13.10 -7.77
N ASP A 41 8.47 12.85 -8.24
CA ASP A 41 7.32 13.70 -7.91
C ASP A 41 6.60 13.28 -6.64
N ARG A 42 6.10 14.28 -5.91
CA ARG A 42 5.20 14.07 -4.78
C ARG A 42 3.85 13.58 -5.31
N TRP A 43 3.34 12.50 -4.74
CA TRP A 43 2.03 11.95 -5.10
C TRP A 43 1.21 11.58 -3.86
N VAL A 44 -0.10 11.47 -4.01
CA VAL A 44 -1.02 11.13 -2.93
C VAL A 44 -1.38 9.65 -3.02
N SER A 45 -0.92 8.85 -2.07
CA SER A 45 -1.21 7.42 -2.01
C SER A 45 -2.59 7.15 -1.43
N ALA A 46 -3.11 5.95 -1.67
CA ALA A 46 -4.36 5.51 -1.06
C ALA A 46 -4.21 5.14 0.42
N LEU A 47 -3.02 5.26 1.03
CA LEU A 47 -2.81 4.96 2.44
C LEU A 47 -3.59 5.93 3.34
N PRO A 48 -4.39 5.42 4.30
CA PRO A 48 -5.13 6.27 5.21
C PRO A 48 -4.21 6.89 6.27
N CYS A 49 -4.59 8.06 6.77
CA CYS A 49 -3.94 8.65 7.93
C CYS A 49 -4.17 7.82 9.20
N ARG A 50 -3.10 7.59 9.97
CA ARG A 50 -3.18 6.89 11.27
C ARG A 50 -3.74 7.75 12.40
N ARG A 51 -3.71 9.09 12.28
CA ARG A 51 -4.14 10.00 13.35
C ARG A 51 -5.65 9.93 13.57
N ARG A 52 -6.05 10.21 14.80
CA ARG A 52 -7.45 10.43 15.17
C ARG A 52 -7.68 11.76 15.90
N PRO A 53 -7.55 12.91 15.21
CA PRO A 53 -7.80 14.21 15.82
C PRO A 53 -9.25 14.27 16.36
N ALA A 54 -9.43 14.82 17.56
CA ALA A 54 -10.73 14.89 18.24
C ALA A 54 -11.49 13.53 18.29
N HIS A 55 -10.75 12.43 18.49
CA HIS A 55 -11.28 11.05 18.57
C HIS A 55 -11.95 10.52 17.29
N ARG A 56 -11.83 11.21 16.15
CA ARG A 56 -12.34 10.76 14.85
C ARG A 56 -11.19 10.40 13.93
N ARG A 57 -11.35 9.38 13.08
CA ARG A 57 -10.34 9.06 12.06
C ARG A 57 -10.13 10.27 11.16
N CYS A 58 -8.87 10.64 10.96
CA CYS A 58 -8.54 11.66 9.98
C CYS A 58 -8.91 11.14 8.57
N PRO A 59 -9.66 11.91 7.75
CA PRO A 59 -10.03 11.49 6.40
C PRO A 59 -8.86 11.61 5.40
N GLY A 60 -7.72 12.18 5.82
CA GLY A 60 -6.58 12.44 4.96
C GLY A 60 -5.85 11.19 4.49
N ARG A 61 -5.11 11.38 3.40
CA ARG A 61 -4.27 10.38 2.74
C ARG A 61 -2.81 10.75 2.80
N MET A 62 -1.93 9.76 2.70
CA MET A 62 -0.50 10.00 2.81
C MET A 62 0.04 10.50 1.48
N THR A 63 0.56 11.72 1.50
CA THR A 63 1.33 12.31 0.42
C THR A 63 2.79 11.91 0.60
N ILE A 64 3.38 11.28 -0.41
CA ILE A 64 4.70 10.66 -0.34
C ILE A 64 5.62 11.23 -1.42
N ALA A 65 6.90 11.43 -1.09
CA ALA A 65 7.93 11.88 -2.02
C ALA A 65 9.29 11.23 -1.72
N ILE A 66 9.94 10.71 -2.75
CA ILE A 66 11.32 10.23 -2.72
C ILE A 66 12.10 10.98 -3.81
N ALA A 67 13.11 11.75 -3.40
CA ALA A 67 13.89 12.59 -4.32
C ALA A 67 14.71 11.74 -5.31
N SER A 68 15.30 10.64 -4.83
CA SER A 68 15.96 9.64 -5.67
C SER A 68 15.92 8.29 -4.96
N ALA A 69 15.32 7.30 -5.63
CA ALA A 69 15.30 5.93 -5.14
C ALA A 69 16.65 5.22 -5.36
N GLU A 70 17.42 5.62 -6.37
CA GLU A 70 18.74 5.05 -6.68
C GLU A 70 19.74 5.33 -5.56
N THR A 71 19.73 6.56 -5.02
CA THR A 71 20.62 6.96 -3.93
C THR A 71 20.02 6.71 -2.54
N ALA A 72 18.96 5.90 -2.45
CA ALA A 72 18.23 5.63 -1.21
C ALA A 72 17.87 6.91 -0.42
N ALA A 73 17.46 7.98 -1.12
CA ALA A 73 17.14 9.25 -0.48
C ALA A 73 16.01 9.07 0.56
N PRO A 74 16.01 9.82 1.68
CA PRO A 74 14.97 9.68 2.68
C PRO A 74 13.57 9.93 2.10
N ILE A 75 12.61 9.09 2.50
CA ILE A 75 11.20 9.21 2.10
C ILE A 75 10.57 10.32 2.95
N ARG A 76 10.07 11.37 2.30
CA ARG A 76 9.27 12.39 2.96
C ARG A 76 7.80 12.05 2.82
N TRP A 77 7.05 12.17 3.90
CA TRP A 77 5.62 11.92 3.91
C TRP A 77 4.86 12.95 4.74
N SER A 78 3.61 13.20 4.37
CA SER A 78 2.71 14.11 5.07
C SER A 78 1.26 13.72 4.83
N CYS A 79 0.38 13.95 5.79
CA CYS A 79 -1.04 13.79 5.61
C CYS A 79 -1.62 14.96 4.82
N SER A 80 -2.53 14.69 3.90
CA SER A 80 -3.19 15.72 3.08
C SER A 80 -4.18 16.61 3.85
N VAL A 81 -4.45 16.33 5.13
CA VAL A 81 -5.49 17.00 5.93
C VAL A 81 -5.00 17.48 7.30
N CYS A 82 -4.11 16.75 7.97
CA CYS A 82 -3.63 17.10 9.30
C CYS A 82 -2.10 17.13 9.35
N ASP A 83 -1.54 17.60 10.47
CA ASP A 83 -0.10 17.83 10.63
C ASP A 83 0.71 16.54 10.91
N ASP A 84 0.21 15.35 10.54
CA ASP A 84 1.03 14.14 10.62
C ASP A 84 1.97 14.10 9.43
N GLU A 85 3.25 14.21 9.71
CA GLU A 85 4.29 14.28 8.70
C GLU A 85 5.58 13.70 9.25
N GLY A 86 6.48 13.30 8.36
CA GLY A 86 7.79 12.84 8.75
C GLY A 86 8.73 12.50 7.61
N VAL A 87 9.88 11.97 8.02
CA VAL A 87 10.96 11.51 7.14
C VAL A 87 11.41 10.13 7.60
N ILE A 88 11.63 9.22 6.64
CA ILE A 88 12.14 7.87 6.88
C ILE A 88 13.47 7.70 6.14
N SER A 89 14.54 7.35 6.85
CA SER A 89 15.84 6.99 6.29
C SER A 89 16.12 5.48 6.44
N ASN A 90 17.20 4.99 5.81
CA ASN A 90 17.67 3.61 5.92
C ASN A 90 16.60 2.57 5.59
N TRP A 91 15.78 2.87 4.58
CA TRP A 91 14.70 2.00 4.13
C TRP A 91 15.11 1.04 3.02
N ALA A 92 16.19 1.37 2.31
CA ALA A 92 16.67 0.57 1.17
C ALA A 92 17.04 -0.84 1.63
N ASP A 93 16.73 -1.83 0.79
CA ASP A 93 16.99 -3.25 1.02
C ASP A 93 16.27 -3.86 2.22
N SER A 94 15.38 -3.11 2.87
CA SER A 94 14.46 -3.64 3.87
C SER A 94 13.39 -4.54 3.22
N PRO A 95 12.70 -5.39 4.01
CA PRO A 95 11.55 -6.17 3.52
C PRO A 95 10.39 -5.33 2.97
N TYR A 96 10.40 -4.01 3.19
CA TYR A 96 9.38 -3.07 2.73
C TYR A 96 9.77 -2.32 1.46
N ASP A 97 11.00 -2.52 0.96
CA ASP A 97 11.52 -1.89 -0.25
C ASP A 97 11.00 -2.59 -1.51
N LEU A 98 10.01 -1.97 -2.16
CA LEU A 98 9.33 -2.48 -3.36
C LEU A 98 9.89 -1.89 -4.67
N ARG A 99 11.11 -1.33 -4.66
CA ARG A 99 11.75 -0.86 -5.90
C ARG A 99 11.82 -2.02 -6.90
N ARG A 100 11.38 -1.77 -8.14
CA ARG A 100 11.44 -2.76 -9.24
C ARG A 100 12.89 -3.21 -9.44
N ARG A 101 13.20 -4.46 -9.09
CA ARG A 101 14.51 -5.08 -9.35
C ARG A 101 14.66 -5.55 -10.81
N ARG A 102 13.55 -5.69 -11.53
CA ARG A 102 13.50 -6.00 -12.97
C ARG A 102 12.50 -5.08 -13.66
N SER A 103 12.86 -4.58 -14.83
CA SER A 103 11.96 -3.84 -15.71
C SER A 103 10.89 -4.83 -16.20
N SER A 104 9.66 -4.76 -15.68
CA SER A 104 8.54 -5.38 -16.39
C SER A 104 8.38 -4.61 -17.70
N VAL A 105 8.00 -5.31 -18.76
CA VAL A 105 7.64 -4.67 -20.03
C VAL A 105 6.55 -3.65 -19.72
N ALA A 106 6.69 -2.43 -20.24
CA ALA A 106 5.67 -1.41 -20.13
C ALA A 106 4.44 -1.88 -20.91
N GLY A 107 3.54 -2.60 -20.23
CA GLY A 107 2.19 -2.87 -20.73
C GLY A 107 1.33 -1.61 -20.58
N ASP A 108 0.24 -1.55 -21.35
CA ASP A 108 -0.77 -0.50 -21.23
C ASP A 108 -1.43 -0.59 -19.85
N LEU A 109 -0.94 0.20 -18.90
CA LEU A 109 -1.54 0.31 -17.58
C LEU A 109 -2.89 1.02 -17.68
N LYS A 110 -3.89 0.43 -17.04
CA LYS A 110 -5.26 0.92 -16.92
C LYS A 110 -5.53 1.28 -15.47
N GLU A 111 -6.42 2.24 -15.27
CA GLU A 111 -6.86 2.66 -13.95
C GLU A 111 -8.12 1.88 -13.55
N VAL A 112 -8.00 1.08 -12.48
CA VAL A 112 -9.11 0.37 -11.85
C VAL A 112 -9.44 1.05 -10.53
N ILE A 113 -10.67 1.53 -10.38
CA ILE A 113 -11.10 2.17 -9.14
C ILE A 113 -11.70 1.13 -8.20
N VAL A 114 -11.10 0.98 -7.02
CA VAL A 114 -11.61 0.12 -5.95
C VAL A 114 -12.05 0.96 -4.76
N SER A 115 -12.97 0.42 -3.97
CA SER A 115 -13.40 1.07 -2.73
C SER A 115 -12.26 1.14 -1.72
N ASP A 116 -12.34 2.06 -0.76
CA ASP A 116 -11.39 2.12 0.35
C ASP A 116 -11.37 0.85 1.21
N THR A 117 -12.51 0.18 1.31
CA THR A 117 -12.63 -1.08 2.04
C THR A 117 -11.87 -2.17 1.29
N THR A 118 -12.05 -2.28 -0.03
CA THR A 118 -11.29 -3.20 -0.88
C THR A 118 -9.80 -2.91 -0.78
N ALA A 119 -9.38 -1.65 -0.91
CA ALA A 119 -7.99 -1.26 -0.80
C ALA A 119 -7.37 -1.61 0.58
N ALA A 120 -8.15 -1.53 1.66
CA ALA A 120 -7.72 -1.98 2.98
C ALA A 120 -7.55 -3.50 3.04
N VAL A 121 -8.51 -4.26 2.51
CA VAL A 121 -8.43 -5.72 2.43
C VAL A 121 -7.20 -6.17 1.64
N LEU A 122 -6.92 -5.52 0.50
CA LEU A 122 -5.76 -5.86 -0.33
C LEU A 122 -4.41 -5.64 0.41
N ARG A 123 -4.32 -4.65 1.32
CA ARG A 123 -3.11 -4.42 2.13
C ARG A 123 -2.95 -5.40 3.28
N ASP A 124 -4.04 -6.04 3.70
CA ASP A 124 -4.05 -7.06 4.74
C ASP A 124 -3.75 -8.47 4.19
N LEU A 125 -3.55 -8.62 2.87
CA LEU A 125 -3.16 -9.87 2.23
C LEU A 125 -1.73 -10.25 2.60
N MET A 126 -1.48 -11.56 2.72
CA MET A 126 -0.11 -12.07 2.86
C MET A 126 0.51 -12.30 1.47
N LEU A 127 0.85 -11.20 0.79
CA LEU A 127 1.47 -11.24 -0.54
C LEU A 127 2.94 -11.62 -0.43
N LEU A 128 3.34 -12.71 -1.09
CA LEU A 128 4.74 -13.10 -1.26
C LEU A 128 5.32 -12.62 -2.59
N ASP A 129 4.45 -12.23 -3.52
CA ASP A 129 4.85 -11.68 -4.81
C ASP A 129 5.05 -10.15 -4.72
N PRO A 130 6.28 -9.65 -4.94
CA PRO A 130 6.58 -8.22 -4.83
C PRO A 130 5.88 -7.36 -5.88
N ASP A 131 5.50 -7.90 -7.05
CA ASP A 131 4.82 -7.12 -8.08
C ASP A 131 3.36 -6.85 -7.69
N CYS A 132 2.65 -7.85 -7.18
CA CYS A 132 1.34 -7.68 -6.56
C CYS A 132 1.36 -6.74 -5.36
N GLU A 133 2.37 -6.87 -4.48
CA GLU A 133 2.52 -5.97 -3.34
C GLU A 133 2.74 -4.51 -3.81
N ARG A 134 3.53 -4.33 -4.87
CA ARG A 134 3.79 -3.03 -5.50
C ARG A 134 2.53 -2.44 -6.13
N LEU A 135 1.67 -3.24 -6.76
CA LEU A 135 0.36 -2.79 -7.26
C LEU A 135 -0.50 -2.26 -6.11
N VAL A 136 -0.61 -3.03 -5.03
CA VAL A 136 -1.44 -2.68 -3.87
C VAL A 136 -0.95 -1.42 -3.17
N TYR A 137 0.33 -1.30 -2.87
CA TYR A 137 0.88 -0.14 -2.19
C TYR A 137 1.11 1.06 -3.12
N GLY A 138 1.15 0.83 -4.43
CA GLY A 138 1.18 1.86 -5.48
C GLY A 138 -0.17 2.52 -5.75
N MET A 139 -1.27 2.03 -5.16
CA MET A 139 -2.59 2.64 -5.31
C MET A 139 -2.59 4.13 -4.98
N ARG A 140 -3.17 4.94 -5.86
CA ARG A 140 -3.31 6.40 -5.67
C ARG A 140 -4.63 6.75 -5.01
N ALA A 141 -4.67 7.85 -4.27
CA ALA A 141 -5.92 8.37 -3.75
C ALA A 141 -6.83 8.80 -4.92
N HIS A 142 -8.11 8.41 -4.86
CA HIS A 142 -9.11 8.75 -5.86
C HIS A 142 -10.39 9.26 -5.17
N PRO A 143 -11.16 10.20 -5.75
CA PRO A 143 -12.38 10.72 -5.12
C PRO A 143 -13.40 9.64 -4.74
N ASN A 144 -13.43 8.54 -5.51
CA ASN A 144 -14.33 7.40 -5.29
C ASN A 144 -13.66 6.21 -4.59
N GLY A 145 -12.46 6.38 -4.01
CA GLY A 145 -11.74 5.33 -3.29
C GLY A 145 -10.23 5.33 -3.59
N ALA A 146 -9.73 4.23 -4.15
CA ALA A 146 -8.33 4.05 -4.51
C ALA A 146 -8.21 3.66 -5.99
N ALA A 147 -7.28 4.30 -6.68
CA ALA A 147 -6.95 4.00 -8.07
C ALA A 147 -5.77 3.02 -8.13
N LEU A 148 -6.04 1.82 -8.63
CA LEU A 148 -5.07 0.78 -8.92
C LEU A 148 -4.62 0.90 -10.38
N LEU A 149 -3.33 1.18 -10.61
CA LEU A 149 -2.76 1.20 -11.96
C LEU A 149 -2.17 -0.17 -12.28
N THR A 150 -2.78 -0.88 -13.21
CA THR A 150 -2.47 -2.30 -13.48
C THR A 150 -2.73 -2.65 -14.94
N ASN A 151 -2.15 -3.74 -15.44
CA ASN A 151 -2.52 -4.34 -16.72
C ASN A 151 -3.41 -5.58 -16.46
N ALA A 152 -3.89 -6.25 -17.51
CA ALA A 152 -4.78 -7.41 -17.35
C ALA A 152 -4.10 -8.57 -16.61
N ASP A 153 -2.87 -8.92 -16.99
CA ASP A 153 -2.11 -10.05 -16.40
C ASP A 153 -1.83 -9.80 -14.90
N ASP A 154 -1.32 -8.61 -14.57
CA ASP A 154 -1.04 -8.16 -13.21
C ASP A 154 -2.32 -8.19 -12.33
N LEU A 155 -3.48 -7.83 -12.91
CA LEU A 155 -4.75 -7.84 -12.20
C LEU A 155 -5.26 -9.27 -11.98
N GLU A 156 -5.15 -10.14 -12.98
CA GLU A 156 -5.50 -11.56 -12.87
C GLU A 156 -4.65 -12.26 -11.81
N GLU A 157 -3.36 -11.96 -11.74
CA GLU A 157 -2.46 -12.48 -10.71
C GLU A 157 -2.90 -12.04 -9.30
N LEU A 158 -3.18 -10.75 -9.11
CA LEU A 158 -3.69 -10.22 -7.85
C LEU A 158 -5.02 -10.88 -7.44
N ILE A 159 -5.94 -11.10 -8.38
CA ILE A 159 -7.19 -11.82 -8.16
C ILE A 159 -6.93 -13.24 -7.65
N GLY A 160 -5.94 -13.93 -8.23
CA GLY A 160 -5.50 -15.26 -7.80
C GLY A 160 -5.07 -15.29 -6.34
N PHE A 161 -4.29 -14.31 -5.88
CA PHE A 161 -3.88 -14.20 -4.47
C PHE A 161 -5.07 -13.97 -3.53
N VAL A 162 -6.00 -13.09 -3.91
CA VAL A 162 -7.22 -12.84 -3.10
C VAL A 162 -8.04 -14.12 -2.98
N ALA A 163 -8.24 -14.85 -4.08
CA ALA A 163 -8.98 -16.10 -4.08
C ALA A 163 -8.31 -17.17 -3.23
N ALA A 164 -6.99 -17.32 -3.36
CA ALA A 164 -6.21 -18.27 -2.58
C ALA A 164 -6.36 -18.00 -1.08
N GLU A 165 -6.27 -16.73 -0.67
CA GLU A 165 -6.40 -16.37 0.74
C GLU A 165 -7.85 -16.53 1.25
N ALA A 166 -8.86 -16.15 0.46
CA ALA A 166 -10.27 -16.33 0.79
C ALA A 166 -10.64 -17.81 1.02
N ASN A 167 -10.13 -18.69 0.17
CA ASN A 167 -10.39 -20.13 0.23
C ASN A 167 -9.81 -20.81 1.47
N HIS A 168 -8.72 -20.26 2.01
CA HIS A 168 -8.05 -20.81 3.21
C HIS A 168 -8.37 -20.02 4.49
N GLU A 169 -9.20 -18.99 4.42
CA GLU A 169 -9.52 -18.13 5.56
C GLU A 169 -10.52 -18.80 6.51
N PRO A 170 -10.13 -19.17 7.75
CA PRO A 170 -11.04 -19.80 8.71
C PRO A 170 -12.05 -18.82 9.32
N ASN A 171 -11.75 -17.52 9.36
CA ASN A 171 -12.64 -16.50 9.90
C ASN A 171 -13.64 -16.04 8.84
N ARG A 172 -14.90 -16.48 8.99
CA ARG A 172 -16.00 -16.11 8.09
C ARG A 172 -16.11 -14.61 7.78
N ARG A 173 -15.93 -13.74 8.78
CA ARG A 173 -16.03 -12.28 8.55
C ARG A 173 -14.90 -11.74 7.70
N ARG A 174 -13.71 -12.36 7.77
CA ARG A 174 -12.57 -11.99 6.93
C ARG A 174 -12.74 -12.59 5.54
N GLN A 175 -13.20 -13.83 5.44
CA GLN A 175 -13.57 -14.48 4.18
C GLN A 175 -14.59 -13.64 3.40
N ASP A 176 -15.69 -13.21 4.01
CA ASP A 176 -16.71 -12.38 3.34
C ASP A 176 -16.12 -11.07 2.74
N ARG A 177 -15.12 -10.49 3.41
CA ARG A 177 -14.43 -9.29 2.93
C ARG A 177 -13.49 -9.58 1.77
N LEU A 178 -12.81 -10.73 1.79
CA LEU A 178 -11.97 -11.20 0.71
C LEU A 178 -12.81 -11.56 -0.52
N ASP A 179 -13.95 -12.23 -0.34
CA ASP A 179 -14.90 -12.55 -1.41
C ASP A 179 -15.47 -11.28 -2.06
N ALA A 180 -15.81 -10.27 -1.25
CA ALA A 180 -16.24 -8.97 -1.77
C ALA A 180 -15.12 -8.26 -2.56
N ALA A 181 -13.86 -8.37 -2.11
CA ALA A 181 -12.71 -7.83 -2.85
C ALA A 181 -12.46 -8.60 -4.15
N PHE A 182 -12.57 -9.92 -4.13
CA PHE A 182 -12.43 -10.81 -5.29
C PHE A 182 -13.44 -10.46 -6.38
N ASN A 183 -14.73 -10.34 -6.02
CA ASN A 183 -15.79 -9.98 -6.96
C ASN A 183 -15.52 -8.59 -7.57
N ALA A 184 -15.19 -7.60 -6.75
CA ALA A 184 -14.91 -6.24 -7.23
C ALA A 184 -13.74 -6.19 -8.23
N LEU A 185 -12.68 -6.97 -8.00
CA LEU A 185 -11.54 -7.04 -8.92
C LEU A 185 -11.88 -7.82 -10.20
N THR A 186 -12.68 -8.88 -10.11
CA THR A 186 -13.09 -9.68 -11.26
C THR A 186 -14.02 -8.89 -12.20
N ASP A 187 -14.96 -8.13 -11.65
CA ASP A 187 -15.82 -7.22 -12.41
C ASP A 187 -15.00 -6.14 -13.13
N ALA A 188 -13.97 -5.62 -12.45
CA ALA A 188 -13.04 -4.67 -13.06
C ALA A 188 -12.23 -5.31 -14.19
N ALA A 189 -11.73 -6.53 -14.02
CA ALA A 189 -10.97 -7.25 -15.05
C ALA A 189 -11.81 -7.49 -16.32
N GLN A 190 -13.08 -7.86 -16.17
CA GLN A 190 -13.99 -8.02 -17.31
C GLN A 190 -14.18 -6.72 -18.10
N THR A 191 -14.19 -5.58 -17.40
CA THR A 191 -14.30 -4.26 -18.02
C THR A 191 -13.03 -3.87 -18.78
N LEU A 192 -11.85 -4.34 -18.35
CA LEU A 192 -10.58 -4.08 -19.04
C LEU A 192 -10.40 -4.90 -20.33
N SER A 193 -11.02 -6.08 -20.38
CA SER A 193 -10.96 -7.01 -21.52
C SER A 193 -12.04 -6.75 -22.58
N SER A 194 -12.95 -5.80 -22.34
CA SER A 194 -14.05 -5.39 -23.23
C SER A 194 -13.68 -4.17 -24.08
#